data_AF-A0A6J4TF27-F1
#
_entry.id   AF-A0A6J4TF27-F1
#
_cell.length_a   1.000
_cell.length_b   1.000
_cell.length_c   1.000
_cell.angle_alpha   90.00
_cell.angle_beta   90.00
_cell.angle_gamma   90.00
#
_symmetry.space_group_name_H-M   'P 1'
#
loop_
_entity.id
_entity.type
_entity.pdbx_description
1 polymer ?
#
loop_
_entity_poly.entity_id
_entity_poly.type
_entity_poly.pdbx_seq_one_letter_code
_entity_poly.pdbx_strand_id
1 'polypeptide(L)'
;PGFSAETTDFLKGERPEVRAIGLDTASLDIGASSDFAAHVSWLPSGRYGVENLANLERLPESGAMVCVGAPTFQGGSGGPARVLAFLP
;
A
#
# COMPACT_ATOMS: atom_id res chain seq x y z
N PRO A 1 -10.92 8.62 -3.97
CA PRO A 1 -10.64 7.16 -3.96
C PRO A 1 -9.77 6.80 -2.75
N GLY A 2 -9.80 5.56 -2.30
CA GLY A 2 -9.06 5.08 -1.12
C GLY A 2 -9.61 3.72 -0.67
N PHE A 3 -8.89 3.04 0.22
CA PHE A 3 -9.34 1.81 0.83
C PHE A 3 -10.32 2.11 1.98
N SER A 4 -11.26 1.19 2.23
CA SER A 4 -12.07 1.19 3.44
C SER A 4 -11.42 0.31 4.51
N ALA A 5 -11.74 0.56 5.79
CA ALA A 5 -11.35 -0.33 6.88
C ALA A 5 -11.83 -1.77 6.66
N GLU A 6 -13.04 -1.95 6.14
CA GLU A 6 -13.60 -3.26 5.78
C GLU A 6 -12.71 -4.00 4.78
N THR A 7 -12.20 -3.30 3.76
CA THR A 7 -11.31 -3.91 2.76
C THR A 7 -9.99 -4.33 3.40
N THR A 8 -9.39 -3.48 4.23
CA THR A 8 -8.14 -3.81 4.93
C THR A 8 -8.33 -4.94 5.95
N ASP A 9 -9.48 -5.00 6.63
CA ASP A 9 -9.82 -6.09 7.56
C ASP A 9 -10.02 -7.42 6.82
N PHE A 10 -10.74 -7.40 5.70
CA PHE A 10 -10.90 -8.57 4.83
C PHE A 10 -9.53 -9.08 4.34
N LEU A 11 -8.67 -8.21 3.82
CA LEU A 11 -7.33 -8.62 3.37
C LEU A 11 -6.49 -9.20 4.50
N LYS A 12 -6.55 -8.65 5.72
CA LYS A 12 -5.81 -9.19 6.86
C LYS A 12 -6.32 -10.57 7.29
N GLY A 13 -7.63 -10.77 7.31
CA GLY A 13 -8.27 -11.99 7.80
C GLY A 13 -8.27 -13.11 6.78
N GLU A 14 -8.74 -12.81 5.57
CA GLU A 14 -8.99 -13.81 4.53
C GLU A 14 -7.80 -14.00 3.59
N ARG A 15 -6.92 -12.99 3.48
CA ARG A 15 -5.75 -12.98 2.57
C ARG A 15 -4.44 -12.63 3.31
N PRO A 16 -4.08 -13.35 4.38
CA PRO A 16 -2.96 -12.99 5.26
C PRO A 16 -1.59 -12.96 4.57
N GLU A 17 -1.47 -13.56 3.38
CA GLU A 17 -0.31 -13.45 2.50
C GLU A 17 -0.09 -12.04 1.93
N VAL A 18 -1.12 -11.20 1.88
CA VAL A 18 -1.01 -9.80 1.42
C VAL A 18 -0.29 -8.97 2.49
N ARG A 19 0.89 -8.46 2.14
CA ARG A 19 1.75 -7.65 3.03
C ARG A 19 1.78 -6.17 2.71
N ALA A 20 1.32 -5.81 1.52
CA ALA A 20 1.29 -4.44 1.06
C ALA A 20 0.02 -4.14 0.26
N ILE A 21 -0.44 -2.90 0.36
CA ILE A 21 -1.40 -2.30 -0.55
C ILE A 21 -0.77 -1.06 -1.18
N GLY A 22 -1.19 -0.72 -2.38
CA GLY A 22 -0.67 0.45 -3.08
C GLY A 22 -1.73 1.12 -3.92
N LEU A 23 -1.59 2.43 -4.08
CA LEU A 23 -2.48 3.26 -4.89
C LEU A 23 -1.77 4.48 -5.45
N ASP A 24 -2.40 5.12 -6.43
CA ASP A 24 -1.92 6.28 -7.18
C ASP A 24 -2.32 7.63 -6.56
N THR A 25 -2.93 7.60 -5.37
CA THR A 25 -3.27 8.79 -4.59
C THR A 25 -2.36 8.98 -3.38
N ALA A 26 -2.42 10.15 -2.76
CA ALA A 26 -1.51 10.58 -1.69
C ALA A 26 -1.88 10.09 -0.27
N SER A 27 -2.81 9.15 -0.16
CA SER A 27 -3.28 8.60 1.12
C SER A 27 -3.92 7.23 0.89
N LEU A 28 -3.64 6.23 1.71
CA LEU A 28 -4.39 4.95 1.71
C LEU A 28 -5.90 5.15 1.90
N ASP A 29 -6.28 6.16 2.69
CA ASP A 29 -7.67 6.55 2.94
C ASP A 29 -8.20 7.52 1.88
N ILE A 30 -9.52 7.61 1.79
CA ILE A 30 -10.17 8.63 0.95
C ILE A 30 -9.77 10.05 1.40
N GLY A 31 -9.59 10.96 0.44
CA GLY A 31 -9.09 12.32 0.74
C GLY A 31 -9.96 13.17 1.69
N ALA A 32 -11.24 12.80 1.89
CA ALA A 32 -12.12 13.46 2.85
C ALA A 32 -12.11 12.83 4.26
N SER A 33 -11.34 11.74 4.47
CA SER A 33 -11.26 11.07 5.76
C SER A 33 -10.56 11.95 6.79
N SER A 34 -11.09 11.95 8.01
CA SER A 34 -10.49 12.60 9.19
C SER A 34 -10.03 11.59 10.25
N ASP A 35 -10.40 10.32 10.09
CA ASP A 35 -10.15 9.23 11.03
C ASP A 35 -9.11 8.21 10.54
N PHE A 36 -8.78 8.24 9.24
CA PHE A 36 -7.79 7.41 8.58
C PHE A 36 -7.97 5.91 8.88
N ALA A 37 -9.22 5.44 8.77
CA ALA A 37 -9.61 4.10 9.19
C ALA A 37 -8.84 2.99 8.45
N ALA A 38 -8.47 3.18 7.18
CA ALA A 38 -7.64 2.23 6.44
C ALA A 38 -6.20 2.20 6.97
N HIS A 39 -5.58 3.35 7.25
CA HIS A 39 -4.26 3.40 7.90
C HIS A 39 -4.28 2.68 9.25
N VAL A 40 -5.26 3.00 10.10
CA VAL A 40 -5.39 2.45 11.46
C VAL A 40 -5.63 0.94 11.43
N SER A 41 -6.45 0.46 10.49
CA SER A 41 -6.67 -0.96 10.31
C SER A 41 -5.43 -1.68 9.76
N TRP A 42 -4.71 -1.09 8.80
CA TRP A 42 -3.66 -1.77 8.04
C TRP A 42 -2.28 -1.73 8.70
N LEU A 43 -1.73 -0.54 8.97
CA LEU A 43 -0.31 -0.34 9.31
C LEU A 43 0.12 -0.97 10.65
N PRO A 44 -0.67 -0.89 11.74
CA PRO A 44 -0.30 -1.52 13.02
C PRO A 44 -0.15 -3.05 12.94
N SER A 45 -0.67 -3.68 11.88
CA SER A 45 -0.59 -5.12 11.67
C SER A 45 0.77 -5.62 11.16
N GLY A 46 1.79 -4.75 11.09
CA GLY A 46 3.11 -5.08 10.54
C GLY A 46 3.14 -5.11 9.01
N ARG A 47 2.12 -4.55 8.38
CA ARG A 47 1.98 -4.40 6.92
C ARG A 47 2.30 -2.97 6.50
N TYR A 48 2.54 -2.75 5.21
CA TYR A 48 2.92 -1.43 4.70
C TYR A 48 2.05 -0.98 3.54
N GLY A 49 2.07 0.33 3.26
CA GLY A 49 1.38 0.95 2.14
C GLY A 49 2.38 1.61 1.19
N VAL A 50 2.01 1.75 -0.09
CA VAL A 50 2.75 2.56 -1.06
C VAL A 50 1.80 3.52 -1.75
N GLU A 51 2.03 4.81 -1.53
CA GLU A 51 1.21 5.90 -2.05
C GLU A 51 1.88 6.57 -3.25
N ASN A 52 1.08 7.29 -4.03
CA ASN A 52 1.55 8.03 -5.22
C ASN A 52 2.24 7.13 -6.26
N LEU A 53 1.79 5.89 -6.42
CA LEU A 53 2.26 5.02 -7.50
C LEU A 53 1.89 5.61 -8.87
N ALA A 54 2.71 5.34 -9.88
CA ALA A 54 2.50 5.79 -11.25
C ALA A 54 2.59 4.61 -12.22
N ASN A 55 1.98 4.77 -13.40
CA ASN A 55 1.98 3.78 -14.48
C ASN A 55 1.34 2.42 -14.11
N LEU A 56 0.40 2.40 -13.17
CA LEU A 56 -0.30 1.18 -12.74
C LEU A 56 -1.08 0.53 -13.89
N GLU A 57 -1.54 1.32 -14.86
CA GLU A 57 -2.21 0.86 -16.07
C GLU A 57 -1.34 -0.01 -16.98
N ARG A 58 -0.03 -0.04 -16.75
CA ARG A 58 0.92 -0.88 -17.51
C ARG A 58 1.16 -2.24 -16.86
N LEU A 59 0.62 -2.48 -15.67
CA LEU A 59 0.76 -3.75 -14.96
C LEU A 59 -0.30 -4.76 -15.43
N PRO A 60 0.07 -6.04 -15.58
CA PRO A 60 -0.93 -7.10 -15.69
C PRO A 60 -1.66 -7.27 -14.35
N GLU A 61 -2.87 -7.83 -14.37
CA GLU A 61 -3.63 -8.13 -13.15
C GLU A 61 -2.87 -9.07 -12.19
N SER A 62 -1.97 -9.91 -12.71
CA SER A 62 -1.09 -10.77 -11.91
C SER A 62 0.21 -11.13 -12.65
N GLY A 63 1.19 -11.64 -11.90
CA GLY A 63 2.46 -12.14 -12.43
C GLY A 63 3.63 -11.14 -12.42
N ALA A 64 3.36 -9.85 -12.22
CA ALA A 64 4.44 -8.87 -12.03
C ALA A 64 5.12 -9.01 -10.66
N MET A 65 6.43 -8.76 -10.62
CA MET A 65 7.20 -8.65 -9.38
C MET A 65 7.44 -7.17 -9.06
N VAL A 66 7.04 -6.72 -7.87
CA VAL A 66 7.22 -5.33 -7.41
C VAL A 66 8.42 -5.24 -6.46
N CYS A 67 9.34 -4.33 -6.75
CA CYS A 67 10.46 -3.97 -5.88
C CYS A 67 10.21 -2.58 -5.28
N VAL A 68 10.19 -2.50 -3.94
CA VAL A 68 10.01 -1.25 -3.18
C VAL A 68 11.34 -0.85 -2.56
N GLY A 69 12.10 0.00 -3.26
CA GLY A 69 13.39 0.52 -2.81
C GLY A 69 13.24 1.65 -1.79
N ALA A 70 12.83 1.31 -0.56
CA ALA A 70 12.70 2.27 0.53
C ALA A 70 14.03 2.43 1.30
N PRO A 71 14.43 3.67 1.65
CA PRO A 71 15.59 3.93 2.48
C PRO A 71 15.37 3.48 3.93
N THR A 72 16.44 3.07 4.60
CA THR A 72 16.43 2.70 6.01
C THR A 72 16.81 3.91 6.87
N PHE A 73 15.84 4.44 7.62
CA PHE A 73 16.07 5.52 8.59
C PHE A 73 15.86 4.99 10.00
N GLN A 74 16.77 5.31 10.92
CA GLN A 74 16.60 4.97 12.33
C GLN A 74 15.35 5.65 12.89
N GLY A 75 14.39 4.86 13.37
CA GLY A 75 13.11 5.35 13.89
C GLY A 75 12.12 5.86 12.82
N GLY A 76 12.38 5.63 11.54
CA GLY A 76 11.48 6.05 10.46
C GLY A 76 10.16 5.27 10.46
N SER A 77 9.04 5.99 10.38
CA SER A 77 7.70 5.41 10.16
C SER A 77 7.39 5.14 8.68
N GLY A 78 8.20 5.70 7.78
CA GLY A 78 8.05 5.62 6.33
C GLY A 78 9.03 6.57 5.65
N GLY A 79 8.96 6.66 4.31
CA GLY A 79 9.81 7.54 3.54
C GLY A 79 9.59 7.42 2.04
N PRO A 80 10.19 8.31 1.23
CA PRO A 80 10.12 8.20 -0.22
C PRO A 80 10.79 6.90 -0.69
N ALA A 81 10.20 6.25 -1.68
CA ALA A 81 10.74 5.01 -2.25
C ALA A 81 10.87 5.10 -3.76
N ARG A 82 11.83 4.36 -4.32
CA ARG A 82 11.84 4.03 -5.75
C ARG A 82 11.13 2.71 -5.94
N VAL A 83 9.94 2.74 -6.54
CA VAL A 83 9.16 1.54 -6.81
C VAL A 83 9.28 1.15 -8.28
N LEU A 84 9.64 -0.11 -8.51
CA LEU A 84 9.81 -0.70 -9.84
C LEU A 84 8.94 -1.95 -9.95
N ALA A 85 8.42 -2.23 -11.13
CA ALA A 85 7.74 -3.48 -11.44
C ALA A 85 8.47 -4.18 -12.59
N PHE A 86 8.74 -5.47 -12.41
CA PHE A 86 9.26 -6.37 -13.43
C PHE A 86 8.08 -7.15 -13.98
N LEU A 87 7.81 -6.98 -15.27
CA LEU A 87 6.72 -7.66 -15.97
C LEU A 87 7.15 -9.10 -16.33
N PRO A 88 6.19 -10.06 -16.38
CA PRO A 88 6.46 -11.45 -16.77
C PRO A 88 6.98 -11.58 -18.20
#